data_AF-A0A419V3U9-F1
#
_entry.id   AF-A0A419V3U9-F1
#
_cell.length_a   1.000
_cell.length_b   1.000
_cell.length_c   1.000
_cell.angle_alpha   90.00
_cell.angle_beta   90.00
_cell.angle_gamma   90.00
#
_symmetry.space_group_name_H-M   'P 1'
#
loop_
_entity.id
_entity.type
_entity.pdbx_description
1 polymer ?
#
loop_
_entity_poly.entity_id
_entity_poly.type
_entity_poly.pdbx_seq_one_letter_code
_entity_poly.pdbx_strand_id
1 'polypeptide(L)' 'MISHFQWKEIKNNWINREWAVSFYYKGEHINGSYFKDGSMELPIDSFTQEEQEKIKAQIHDLMLYHVYEDHHPET' A
#
# COMPACT_ATOMS: atom_id res chain seq x y z
N MET A 1 2.19 -4.08 13.88
CA MET A 1 1.05 -3.26 13.39
C MET A 1 1.65 -2.08 12.66
N ILE A 2 1.11 -1.74 11.49
CA ILE A 2 1.52 -0.54 10.76
C ILE A 2 1.00 0.69 11.51
N SER A 3 1.79 1.76 11.59
CA SER A 3 1.40 3.02 12.23
C SER A 3 1.78 4.20 11.36
N HIS A 4 1.04 5.32 11.50
CA HIS A 4 1.23 6.52 10.68
C HIS A 4 1.23 6.23 9.17
N PHE A 5 0.30 5.39 8.71
CA PHE A 5 0.14 5.10 7.28
C PHE A 5 -0.26 6.37 6.53
N GLN A 6 0.52 6.72 5.54
CA GLN A 6 0.29 7.81 4.61
C GLN A 6 0.40 7.26 3.20
N TRP A 7 -0.46 7.74 2.32
CA TRP A 7 -0.41 7.41 0.90
C TRP A 7 -0.53 8.70 0.10
N LYS A 8 0.12 8.73 -1.06
CA LYS A 8 0.14 9.88 -1.95
C LYS A 8 0.07 9.41 -3.38
N GLU A 9 -0.88 9.96 -4.14
CA GLU A 9 -0.96 9.74 -5.58
C GLU A 9 0.28 10.36 -6.25
N ILE A 10 1.14 9.52 -6.85
CA ILE A 10 2.33 9.99 -7.58
C ILE A 10 2.00 10.12 -9.06
N LYS A 11 1.32 9.12 -9.62
CA LYS A 11 0.83 9.15 -11.00
C LYS A 11 -0.60 8.64 -11.00
N ASN A 12 -1.51 9.48 -11.49
CA ASN A 12 -2.87 9.08 -11.81
C ASN A 12 -3.09 9.24 -13.31
N ASN A 13 -2.25 8.58 -14.11
CA ASN A 13 -2.44 8.56 -15.55
C ASN A 13 -3.38 7.41 -15.90
N TRP A 14 -4.16 7.55 -16.97
CA TRP A 14 -5.21 6.58 -17.35
C TRP A 14 -4.68 5.13 -17.49
N ILE A 15 -3.39 5.01 -17.84
CA ILE A 15 -2.70 3.75 -18.04
C ILE A 15 -2.04 3.27 -16.74
N ASN A 16 -1.34 4.13 -16.00
CA ASN A 16 -0.56 3.79 -14.80
C ASN A 16 -1.00 4.62 -13.60
N ARG A 17 -1.62 3.94 -12.62
CA ARG A 17 -1.91 4.49 -11.31
C ARG A 17 -0.87 3.96 -10.32
N GLU A 18 -0.12 4.88 -9.73
CA GLU A 18 0.99 4.64 -8.82
C GLU A 18 0.81 5.55 -7.60
N TRP A 19 0.83 4.93 -6.43
CA TRP A 19 0.70 5.58 -5.14
C TRP A 19 1.96 5.35 -4.32
N ALA A 20 2.59 6.42 -3.84
CA ALA A 20 3.64 6.29 -2.83
C ALA A 20 2.98 6.04 -1.49
N VAL A 21 3.40 5.00 -0.80
CA VAL A 21 2.98 4.68 0.56
C VAL A 21 4.15 4.88 1.50
N SER A 22 3.87 5.40 2.69
CA SER A 22 4.88 5.68 3.73
C SER A 22 4.28 5.38 5.09
N PHE A 23 4.96 4.57 5.88
CA PHE A 23 4.46 4.11 7.17
C PHE A 23 5.58 3.69 8.10
N TYR A 24 5.25 3.53 9.38
CA TYR A 24 6.16 2.99 10.38
C TYR A 24 5.81 1.55 10.70
N TYR A 25 6.82 0.68 10.71
CA TYR A 25 6.72 -0.71 11.10
C TYR A 25 7.88 -1.08 12.02
N LYS A 26 7.58 -1.58 13.22
CA LYS A 26 8.60 -1.93 14.24
C LYS A 26 9.59 -0.80 14.58
N GLY A 27 9.18 0.46 14.42
CA GLY A 27 10.03 1.63 14.65
C GLY A 27 10.89 2.03 13.44
N GLU A 28 10.80 1.30 12.33
CA GLU A 28 11.45 1.65 11.08
C GLU A 28 10.47 2.37 10.15
N HIS A 29 10.92 3.46 9.55
CA HIS A 29 10.15 4.19 8.55
C HIS A 29 10.34 3.55 7.18
N ILE A 30 9.27 2.98 6.64
CA ILE A 30 9.26 2.29 5.37
C ILE A 30 8.48 3.16 4.38
N ASN A 31 9.11 3.44 3.25
CA ASN A 31 8.49 4.15 2.14
C ASN A 31 8.65 3.29 0.88
N GLY A 32 7.60 3.25 0.05
CA GLY A 32 7.62 2.48 -1.18
C GLY A 32 6.46 2.86 -2.10
N SER A 33 6.31 2.11 -3.17
CA SER A 33 5.34 2.38 -4.23
C SER A 33 4.33 1.24 -4.37
N TYR A 34 3.05 1.59 -4.34
CA TYR A 34 1.93 0.71 -4.59
C TYR A 34 1.39 0.97 -6.00
N PHE A 35 1.17 -0.09 -6.77
CA PHE A 35 0.64 -0.04 -8.14
C PHE A 35 -0.76 -0.62 -8.19
N LYS A 36 -1.61 -0.11 -9.10
CA LYS A 36 -3.01 -0.60 -9.24
C LYS A 36 -3.13 -2.08 -9.58
N ASP A 37 -2.09 -2.63 -10.18
CA ASP A 37 -1.98 -4.04 -10.54
C ASP A 37 -1.88 -4.95 -9.30
N GLY A 38 -1.68 -4.37 -8.11
CA GLY A 38 -1.44 -5.09 -6.86
C GLY A 38 0.04 -5.32 -6.57
N SER A 39 0.91 -4.99 -7.53
CA SER A 39 2.36 -4.94 -7.33
C SER A 39 2.72 -3.84 -6.32
N MET A 40 3.66 -4.14 -5.43
CA MET A 40 4.16 -3.22 -4.41
C MET A 40 5.68 -3.32 -4.34
N GLU A 41 6.35 -2.18 -4.51
CA GLU A 41 7.79 -2.04 -4.32
C GLU A 41 8.04 -1.39 -2.96
N LEU A 42 8.33 -2.22 -1.97
CA LEU A 42 8.64 -1.82 -0.61
C LEU A 42 10.05 -2.32 -0.28
N PRO A 43 10.90 -1.52 0.39
CA PRO A 43 12.23 -1.94 0.83
C PRO A 43 12.14 -2.87 2.06
N ILE A 44 11.29 -3.90 1.97
CA ILE A 44 11.02 -4.86 3.04
C ILE A 44 11.72 -6.20 2.82
N ASP A 45 12.73 -6.25 1.95
CA ASP A 45 13.52 -7.45 1.66
C ASP A 45 14.26 -7.98 2.89
N SER A 46 14.59 -7.08 3.83
CA SER A 46 15.22 -7.44 5.10
C SER A 46 14.26 -8.03 6.14
N PHE A 47 12.94 -7.99 5.92
CA PHE A 47 11.96 -8.59 6.82
C PHE A 47 11.72 -10.06 6.45
N THR A 48 11.20 -10.83 7.41
CA THR A 48 10.83 -12.22 7.14
C THR A 48 9.65 -12.30 6.15
N GLN A 49 9.55 -13.40 5.40
CA GLN A 49 8.46 -13.59 4.44
C GLN A 49 7.07 -13.39 5.06
N GLU A 50 6.87 -13.87 6.29
CA GLU A 50 5.59 -13.71 7.01
C GLU A 50 5.28 -12.23 7.30
N GLU A 51 6.29 -11.43 7.63
CA GLU A 51 6.13 -9.99 7.84
C GLU A 51 5.87 -9.27 6.52
N GLN A 52 6.56 -9.65 5.45
CA GLN A 52 6.32 -9.09 4.13
C GLN A 52 4.88 -9.34 3.69
N GLU A 53 4.36 -10.56 3.88
CA GLU A 53 2.97 -10.90 3.59
C GLU A 53 2.00 -10.12 4.47
N LYS A 54 2.27 -10.00 5.78
CA LYS A 54 1.46 -9.16 6.70
C LYS A 54 1.44 -7.69 6.32
N ILE A 55 2.57 -7.13 5.91
CA ILE A 55 2.68 -5.72 5.50
C ILE A 55 1.91 -5.53 4.20
N LYS A 56 2.14 -6.38 3.20
CA LYS A 56 1.42 -6.36 1.92
C LYS A 56 -0.09 -6.48 2.12
N ALA A 57 -0.55 -7.43 2.94
CA ALA A 57 -1.96 -7.61 3.23
C ALA A 57 -2.60 -6.38 3.90
N GLN A 58 -1.93 -5.79 4.90
CA GLN A 58 -2.43 -4.57 5.57
C GLN A 58 -2.47 -3.36 4.61
N ILE A 59 -1.43 -3.16 3.79
CA ILE A 59 -1.41 -2.06 2.82
C ILE A 59 -2.49 -2.28 1.77
N HIS A 60 -2.66 -3.52 1.28
CA HIS A 60 -3.70 -3.85 0.31
C HIS A 60 -5.09 -3.55 0.86
N ASP A 61 -5.38 -3.93 2.10
CA ASP A 61 -6.65 -3.65 2.76
C ASP A 61 -6.89 -2.13 2.95
N LEU A 62 -5.88 -1.39 3.43
CA LEU A 62 -5.93 0.06 3.58
C LEU A 62 -6.13 0.79 2.25
N MET A 63 -5.42 0.35 1.20
CA MET A 63 -5.58 0.86 -0.16
C MET A 63 -6.95 0.50 -0.71
N LEU A 64 -7.48 -0.71 -0.47
CA LEU A 64 -8.81 -1.11 -0.91
C LEU A 64 -9.87 -0.20 -0.27
N TYR A 65 -9.76 0.05 1.02
CA TYR A 65 -10.60 0.98 1.75
C TYR A 65 -10.52 2.38 1.13
N HIS A 66 -9.32 2.91 0.92
CA HIS A 66 -9.15 4.27 0.37
C HIS A 66 -9.44 4.44 -1.13
N VAL A 67 -9.24 3.40 -1.95
CA VAL A 67 -9.35 3.45 -3.42
C VAL A 67 -10.68 2.89 -3.93
N TYR A 68 -11.29 1.94 -3.20
CA TYR A 68 -12.48 1.20 -3.64
C TYR A 68 -13.71 1.40 -2.75
N GLU A 69 -13.68 2.17 -1.66
CA GLU A 69 -14.95 2.58 -1.01
C GLU A 69 -15.85 3.46 -1.91
N ASP A 70 -15.34 3.93 -3.06
CA ASP A 70 -16.16 4.50 -4.15
C ASP A 70 -16.75 3.42 -5.09
N HIS A 71 -16.68 2.15 -4.73
CA HIS A 71 -17.30 1.05 -5.47
C HIS A 71 -18.23 0.26 -4.56
N HIS A 72 -19.21 0.94 -3.98
CA HIS A 72 -20.50 0.31 -3.71
C HIS A 72 -21.03 -0.23 -5.05
N PRO A 73 -21.19 -1.55 -5.24
CA PRO A 73 -22.21 -2.02 -6.16
C PRO A 73 -23.55 -1.75 -5.47
N GLU A 74 -24.08 -0.54 -5.62
CA GLU A 74 -25.52 -0.39 -5.61
C GLU A 74 -26.04 -1.04 -6.89
N THR A 75 -26.44 -2.31 -6.77
CA THR A 75 -27.53 -3.05 -7.45
C THR A 75 -27.22 -4.51 -7.70
#